data_AF-A0A1Y4D479-F1
#
_entry.id   AF-A0A1Y4D479-F1
#
_cell.length_a   1.000
_cell.length_b   1.000
_cell.length_c   1.000
_cell.angle_alpha   90.00
_cell.angle_beta   90.00
_cell.angle_gamma   90.00
#
_symmetry.space_group_name_H-M   'P 1'
#
loop_
_entity.id
_entity.type
_entity.pdbx_description
1 polymer ?
#
loop_
_entity_poly.entity_id
_entity_poly.type
_entity_poly.pdbx_seq_one_letter_code
_entity_poly.pdbx_strand_id
1 'polypeptide(L)'
;MKVFIRMLAVAIALFSLSGSLIAQSFHQRISREELAETQAKHIAHALSFDEATTQKFVDTYCQFQQELWTIRPRPKHKASKVMTDEEIDNAMQARFKQSQQILALRQKYYTRYREFLSPKQIQKVYQKEKQMMKKLQERKRDKIRR
;
A
#
# COMPACT_ATOMS: atom_id res chain seq x y z
N MET A 1 43.87 42.12 8.69
CA MET A 1 43.78 40.63 8.70
C MET A 1 43.00 40.05 9.89
N LYS A 2 43.12 40.58 11.12
CA LYS A 2 42.39 40.06 12.30
C LYS A 2 40.86 40.15 12.20
N VAL A 3 40.32 41.17 11.53
CA VAL A 3 38.86 41.34 11.34
C VAL A 3 38.30 40.35 10.30
N PHE A 4 39.05 40.10 9.22
CA PHE A 4 38.68 39.08 8.23
C PHE A 4 38.74 37.66 8.79
N ILE A 5 39.74 37.35 9.61
CA ILE A 5 39.84 36.06 10.32
C ILE A 5 38.68 35.88 11.33
N ARG A 6 38.27 36.97 12.01
CA ARG A 6 37.08 36.95 12.91
C ARG A 6 35.77 36.78 12.15
N MET A 7 35.60 37.43 11.00
CA MET A 7 34.41 37.27 10.14
C MET A 7 34.33 35.86 9.54
N LEU A 8 35.47 35.28 9.14
CA LEU A 8 35.55 33.90 8.65
C LEU A 8 35.22 32.88 9.76
N ALA A 9 35.67 33.13 11.00
CA ALA A 9 35.37 32.27 12.14
C ALA A 9 33.88 32.30 12.56
N VAL A 10 33.21 33.45 12.43
CA VAL A 10 31.76 33.57 12.69
C VAL A 10 30.92 32.90 11.60
N ALA A 11 31.37 32.93 10.33
CA ALA A 11 30.70 32.26 9.23
C ALA A 11 30.76 30.72 9.32
N ILE A 12 31.86 30.17 9.86
CA ILE A 12 32.02 28.71 10.06
C ILE A 12 31.21 28.23 11.28
N ALA A 13 31.06 29.06 12.32
CA ALA A 13 30.26 28.74 13.51
C ALA A 13 28.74 28.71 13.26
N LEU A 14 28.25 29.38 12.21
CA LEU A 14 26.84 29.36 11.82
C LEU A 14 26.45 28.17 10.93
N PHE A 15 27.43 27.41 10.41
CA PHE A 15 27.17 26.20 9.61
C PHE A 15 27.11 24.91 10.45
N SER A 16 27.49 24.97 11.72
CA SER A 16 27.56 23.79 12.62
C SER A 16 26.29 23.51 13.44
N LEU A 17 25.17 24.23 13.21
CA LEU A 17 23.89 23.96 13.90
C LEU A 17 22.83 23.20 13.09
N SER A 18 23.17 22.71 11.89
CA SER A 18 22.22 21.98 11.02
C SER A 18 22.40 20.46 11.03
N GLY A 19 23.03 19.90 12.07
CA GLY A 19 23.51 18.50 12.06
C GLY A 19 22.70 17.45 12.83
N SER A 20 21.63 17.82 13.55
CA SER A 20 21.01 16.90 14.53
C SER A 20 19.48 16.90 14.56
N LEU A 21 18.80 17.06 13.41
CA LEU A 21 17.33 16.98 13.34
C LEU A 21 16.77 15.93 12.36
N ILE A 22 17.58 14.96 11.91
CA ILE A 22 17.08 13.84 11.07
C ILE A 22 17.24 12.46 11.76
N ALA A 23 17.30 12.43 13.09
CA ALA A 23 17.34 11.18 13.85
C ALA A 23 16.06 10.91 14.66
N GLN A 24 15.10 11.83 14.68
CA GLN A 24 13.72 11.51 15.08
C GLN A 24 12.98 11.02 13.85
N SER A 25 13.02 9.72 13.63
CA SER A 25 12.16 9.05 12.66
C SER A 25 10.70 9.32 13.01
N PHE A 26 10.15 10.40 12.46
CA PHE A 26 8.73 10.49 12.16
C PHE A 26 8.45 9.26 11.28
N HIS A 27 7.88 8.21 11.86
CA HIS A 27 7.24 7.15 11.08
C HIS A 27 6.05 7.81 10.38
N GLN A 28 6.34 8.51 9.27
CA GLN A 28 5.33 9.08 8.41
C GLN A 28 4.47 7.90 7.97
N ARG A 29 3.20 7.93 8.35
CA ARG A 29 2.26 6.87 8.00
C ARG A 29 2.14 6.90 6.48
N ILE A 30 2.78 5.93 5.81
CA ILE A 30 2.67 5.72 4.37
C ILE A 30 1.17 5.70 4.02
N SER A 31 0.78 6.51 3.04
CA SER A 31 -0.62 6.56 2.58
C SER A 31 -1.02 5.22 1.96
N ARG A 32 -2.32 4.97 1.82
CA ARG A 32 -2.77 3.71 1.20
C ARG A 32 -2.37 3.64 -0.27
N GLU A 33 -2.43 4.79 -0.91
CA GLU A 33 -2.10 5.05 -2.30
C GLU A 33 -0.61 4.79 -2.55
N GLU A 34 0.27 5.39 -1.75
CA GLU A 34 1.72 5.21 -1.84
C GLU A 34 2.12 3.75 -1.55
N LEU A 35 1.44 3.10 -0.60
CA LEU A 35 1.64 1.69 -0.31
C LEU A 35 1.23 0.82 -1.51
N ALA A 36 0.08 1.10 -2.13
CA ALA A 36 -0.38 0.37 -3.32
C ALA A 36 0.59 0.55 -4.50
N GLU A 37 1.06 1.76 -4.73
CA GLU A 37 2.03 2.07 -5.78
C GLU A 37 3.36 1.33 -5.54
N THR A 38 3.86 1.37 -4.32
CA THR A 38 5.09 0.65 -3.93
C THR A 38 4.96 -0.86 -4.14
N GLN A 39 3.80 -1.43 -3.79
CA GLN A 39 3.53 -2.85 -4.02
C GLN A 39 3.51 -3.18 -5.52
N ALA A 40 2.85 -2.36 -6.34
CA ALA A 40 2.78 -2.57 -7.77
C ALA A 40 4.17 -2.50 -8.41
N LYS A 41 4.97 -1.49 -8.07
CA LYS A 41 6.37 -1.36 -8.52
C LYS A 41 7.21 -2.58 -8.14
N HIS A 42 7.06 -3.07 -6.90
CA HIS A 42 7.77 -4.28 -6.46
C HIS A 42 7.35 -5.52 -7.26
N ILE A 43 6.05 -5.69 -7.56
CA ILE A 43 5.56 -6.82 -8.38
C ILE A 43 6.10 -6.72 -9.81
N ALA A 44 6.02 -5.54 -10.43
CA ALA A 44 6.51 -5.31 -11.79
C ALA A 44 8.00 -5.63 -11.90
N HIS A 45 8.81 -5.15 -10.94
CA HIS A 45 10.23 -5.48 -10.86
C HIS A 45 10.46 -6.99 -10.67
N ALA A 46 9.73 -7.64 -9.77
CA ALA A 46 9.85 -9.07 -9.50
C ALA A 46 9.41 -9.96 -10.67
N LEU A 47 8.67 -9.42 -11.63
CA LEU A 47 8.25 -10.09 -12.87
C LEU A 47 9.02 -9.60 -14.10
N SER A 48 9.98 -8.69 -13.91
CA SER A 48 10.82 -8.12 -14.97
C SER A 48 10.00 -7.52 -16.12
N PHE A 49 8.95 -6.76 -15.77
CA PHE A 49 8.23 -5.97 -16.76
C PHE A 49 9.13 -4.84 -17.29
N ASP A 50 8.99 -4.52 -18.58
CA ASP A 50 9.60 -3.33 -19.16
C ASP A 50 8.95 -2.05 -18.60
N GLU A 51 9.56 -0.89 -18.89
CA GLU A 51 9.11 0.39 -18.35
C GLU A 51 7.67 0.74 -18.75
N ALA A 52 7.31 0.53 -20.02
CA ALA A 52 5.97 0.85 -20.52
C ALA A 52 4.91 -0.06 -19.90
N THR A 53 5.21 -1.36 -19.78
CA THR A 53 4.34 -2.33 -19.10
C THR A 53 4.23 -2.03 -17.61
N THR A 54 5.33 -1.63 -16.97
CA THR A 54 5.37 -1.26 -15.55
C THR A 54 4.46 -0.08 -15.27
N GLN A 55 4.52 0.99 -16.08
CA GLN A 55 3.67 2.16 -15.92
C GLN A 55 2.18 1.78 -16.01
N LYS A 56 1.78 1.09 -17.09
CA LYS A 56 0.39 0.61 -17.26
C LYS A 56 -0.06 -0.28 -16.11
N PHE A 57 0.82 -1.18 -15.65
CA PHE A 57 0.54 -2.08 -14.55
C PHE A 57 0.31 -1.33 -13.24
N VAL A 58 1.20 -0.40 -12.89
CA VAL A 58 1.12 0.39 -11.66
C VAL A 58 -0.17 1.21 -11.65
N ASP A 59 -0.46 1.92 -12.74
CA ASP A 59 -1.67 2.74 -12.86
C ASP A 59 -2.93 1.87 -12.70
N THR A 60 -3.00 0.75 -13.44
CA THR A 60 -4.14 -0.18 -13.38
C THR A 60 -4.31 -0.79 -12.00
N TYR A 61 -3.21 -1.15 -11.33
CA TYR A 61 -3.24 -1.70 -9.97
C TYR A 61 -3.70 -0.68 -8.94
N CYS A 62 -3.21 0.56 -9.00
CA CYS A 62 -3.62 1.63 -8.11
C CYS A 62 -5.11 1.94 -8.24
N GLN A 63 -5.64 2.02 -9.47
CA GLN A 63 -7.08 2.20 -9.71
C GLN A 63 -7.91 1.02 -9.15
N PHE A 64 -7.45 -0.22 -9.35
CA PHE A 64 -8.11 -1.39 -8.76
C PHE A 64 -8.18 -1.30 -7.23
N GLN A 65 -7.07 -0.91 -6.58
CA GLN A 65 -7.02 -0.77 -5.13
C GLN A 65 -7.94 0.32 -4.62
N GLN A 66 -8.00 1.48 -5.31
CA GLN A 66 -8.91 2.57 -4.97
C GLN A 66 -10.38 2.14 -5.03
N GLU A 67 -10.80 1.50 -6.14
CA GLU A 67 -12.17 0.97 -6.26
C GLU A 67 -12.46 -0.11 -5.20
N LEU A 68 -11.48 -0.96 -4.90
CA LEU A 68 -11.60 -1.98 -3.87
C LEU A 68 -11.79 -1.38 -2.48
N TRP A 69 -11.12 -0.28 -2.15
CA TRP A 69 -11.26 0.40 -0.86
C TRP A 69 -12.62 1.07 -0.68
N THR A 70 -13.24 1.53 -1.78
CA THR A 70 -14.62 2.04 -1.77
C THR A 70 -15.60 0.92 -1.43
N ILE A 71 -15.40 -0.28 -1.98
CA ILE A 71 -16.24 -1.45 -1.66
C ILE A 71 -15.98 -1.95 -0.25
N ARG A 72 -14.71 -2.01 0.18
CA ARG A 72 -14.30 -2.53 1.50
C ARG A 72 -13.56 -1.45 2.30
N PRO A 73 -14.29 -0.52 2.95
CA PRO A 73 -13.68 0.47 3.82
C PRO A 73 -12.96 -0.23 4.98
N ARG A 74 -11.94 0.44 5.53
CA ARG A 74 -11.19 -0.11 6.66
C ARG A 74 -12.15 -0.37 7.81
N PRO A 75 -12.18 -1.59 8.39
CA PRO A 75 -13.00 -1.83 9.57
C PRO A 75 -12.54 -0.87 10.67
N LYS A 76 -13.44 0.00 11.12
CA LYS A 76 -13.25 0.78 12.34
C LYS A 76 -13.33 -0.22 13.50
N HIS A 77 -12.40 -0.14 14.46
CA HIS A 77 -12.49 -0.95 15.67
C HIS A 77 -13.82 -0.60 16.36
N LYS A 78 -14.79 -1.51 16.30
CA LYS A 78 -16.02 -1.43 17.07
C LYS A 78 -15.92 -2.43 18.21
N ALA A 79 -16.29 -2.00 19.42
CA ALA A 79 -16.49 -2.91 20.54
C ALA A 79 -17.52 -3.97 20.15
N SER A 80 -17.34 -5.21 20.64
CA SER A 80 -18.26 -6.32 20.36
C SER A 80 -19.63 -6.01 20.96
N LYS A 81 -20.56 -5.53 20.13
CA LYS A 81 -21.98 -5.40 20.49
C LYS A 81 -22.66 -6.74 20.23
N VAL A 82 -23.47 -7.23 21.17
CA VAL A 82 -24.39 -8.35 20.93
C VAL A 82 -25.42 -7.88 19.90
N MET A 83 -25.54 -8.62 18.79
CA MET A 83 -26.45 -8.32 17.69
C MET A 83 -27.69 -9.21 17.78
N THR A 84 -28.85 -8.72 17.31
CA THR A 84 -30.06 -9.53 17.15
C THR A 84 -29.96 -10.44 15.92
N ASP A 85 -30.80 -11.47 15.82
CA ASP A 85 -30.82 -12.36 14.64
C ASP A 85 -31.11 -11.59 13.33
N GLU A 86 -32.00 -10.59 13.37
CA GLU A 86 -32.29 -9.73 12.22
C GLU A 86 -31.09 -8.85 11.83
N GLU A 87 -30.38 -8.30 12.82
CA GLU A 87 -29.14 -7.54 12.56
C GLU A 87 -28.06 -8.45 11.95
N ILE A 88 -27.98 -9.72 12.39
CA ILE A 88 -27.04 -10.71 11.87
C ILE A 88 -27.40 -11.07 10.42
N ASP A 89 -28.67 -11.36 10.13
CA ASP A 89 -29.12 -11.70 8.77
C ASP A 89 -28.85 -10.55 7.79
N ASN A 90 -29.23 -9.32 8.16
CA ASN A 90 -28.93 -8.13 7.36
C ASN A 90 -27.42 -7.96 7.11
N ALA A 91 -26.59 -8.21 8.12
CA ALA A 91 -25.14 -8.17 7.97
C ALA A 91 -24.61 -9.28 7.05
N MET A 92 -25.21 -10.47 7.06
CA MET A 92 -24.88 -11.56 6.14
C MET A 92 -25.25 -11.19 4.69
N GLN A 93 -26.46 -10.69 4.45
CA GLN A 93 -26.90 -10.25 3.12
C GLN A 93 -25.99 -9.15 2.55
N ALA A 94 -25.62 -8.15 3.38
CA ALA A 94 -24.68 -7.11 2.99
C ALA A 94 -23.30 -7.66 2.61
N ARG A 95 -22.80 -8.69 3.32
CA ARG A 95 -21.53 -9.36 3.00
C ARG A 95 -21.60 -10.10 1.66
N PHE A 96 -22.72 -10.74 1.33
CA PHE A 96 -22.90 -11.40 0.04
C PHE A 96 -22.89 -10.39 -1.10
N LYS A 97 -23.65 -9.29 -0.97
CA LYS A 97 -23.65 -8.20 -1.95
C LYS A 97 -22.26 -7.61 -2.16
N GLN A 98 -21.53 -7.34 -1.07
CA GLN A 98 -20.14 -6.87 -1.15
C GLN A 98 -19.23 -7.88 -1.87
N SER A 99 -19.39 -9.17 -1.59
CA SER A 99 -18.59 -10.23 -2.23
C SER A 99 -18.84 -10.29 -3.74
N GLN A 100 -20.10 -10.13 -4.18
CA GLN A 100 -20.44 -10.03 -5.60
C GLN A 100 -19.79 -8.81 -6.25
N GLN A 101 -19.82 -7.65 -5.60
CA GLN A 101 -19.15 -6.43 -6.11
C GLN A 101 -17.64 -6.62 -6.25
N ILE A 102 -16.99 -7.28 -5.29
CA ILE A 102 -15.55 -7.58 -5.36
C ILE A 102 -15.27 -8.55 -6.52
N LEU A 103 -16.11 -9.56 -6.71
CA LEU A 103 -15.95 -10.51 -7.82
C LEU A 103 -16.08 -9.80 -9.17
N ALA A 104 -17.10 -8.96 -9.35
CA ALA A 104 -17.29 -8.16 -10.55
C ALA A 104 -16.10 -7.21 -10.79
N LEU A 105 -15.58 -6.57 -9.73
CA LEU A 105 -14.40 -5.71 -9.82
C LEU A 105 -13.16 -6.50 -10.28
N ARG A 106 -12.94 -7.71 -9.74
CA ARG A 106 -11.84 -8.58 -10.16
C ARG A 106 -11.95 -8.99 -11.64
N GLN A 107 -13.16 -9.31 -12.10
CA GLN A 107 -13.40 -9.62 -13.51
C GLN A 107 -13.13 -8.40 -14.41
N LYS A 108 -13.62 -7.20 -14.03
CA LYS A 108 -13.35 -5.95 -14.73
C LYS A 108 -11.85 -5.70 -14.91
N TYR A 109 -11.07 -5.80 -13.83
CA TYR A 109 -9.64 -5.52 -13.89
C TYR A 109 -8.82 -6.66 -14.50
N TYR A 110 -9.29 -7.91 -14.46
CA TYR A 110 -8.71 -8.98 -15.27
C TYR A 110 -8.75 -8.61 -16.75
N THR A 111 -9.90 -8.14 -17.26
CA THR A 111 -10.03 -7.69 -18.65
C THR A 111 -9.07 -6.53 -18.97
N ARG A 112 -8.96 -5.53 -18.09
CA ARG A 112 -8.00 -4.42 -18.26
C ARG A 112 -6.55 -4.91 -18.30
N TYR A 113 -6.16 -5.82 -17.40
CA TYR A 113 -4.82 -6.40 -17.44
C TYR A 113 -4.56 -7.18 -18.72
N ARG A 114 -5.57 -7.85 -19.28
CA ARG A 114 -5.42 -8.63 -20.52
C ARG A 114 -5.10 -7.77 -21.74
N GLU A 115 -5.32 -6.46 -21.70
CA GLU A 115 -4.93 -5.52 -22.76
C GLU A 115 -3.41 -5.40 -22.91
N PHE A 116 -2.62 -5.68 -21.88
CA PHE A 116 -1.17 -5.51 -21.90
C PHE A 116 -0.37 -6.63 -21.21
N LEU A 117 -1.03 -7.58 -20.52
CA LEU A 117 -0.41 -8.75 -19.89
C LEU A 117 -1.03 -10.04 -20.42
N SER A 118 -0.18 -11.05 -20.66
CA SER A 118 -0.63 -12.42 -20.93
C SER A 118 -1.32 -13.06 -19.70
N PRO A 119 -2.17 -14.09 -19.88
CA PRO A 119 -2.79 -14.78 -18.74
C PRO A 119 -1.75 -15.37 -17.77
N LYS A 120 -0.61 -15.86 -18.30
CA LYS A 120 0.51 -16.37 -17.49
C LYS A 120 1.15 -15.27 -16.64
N GLN A 121 1.32 -14.06 -17.16
CA GLN A 121 1.84 -12.93 -16.38
C GLN A 121 0.85 -12.53 -15.28
N ILE A 122 -0.44 -12.45 -15.59
CA ILE A 122 -1.50 -12.12 -14.61
C ILE A 122 -1.55 -13.17 -13.49
N GLN A 123 -1.44 -14.46 -13.83
CA GLN A 123 -1.36 -15.53 -12.83
C GLN A 123 -0.16 -15.33 -11.88
N LYS A 124 1.01 -14.94 -12.41
CA LYS A 124 2.19 -14.65 -11.60
C LYS A 124 2.00 -13.41 -10.71
N VAL A 125 1.31 -12.37 -11.19
CA VAL A 125 0.93 -11.20 -10.37
C VAL A 125 0.14 -11.66 -9.14
N TYR A 126 -0.93 -12.43 -9.33
CA TYR A 126 -1.75 -12.93 -8.21
C TYR A 126 -0.97 -13.82 -7.24
N GLN A 127 -0.02 -14.62 -7.74
CA GLN A 127 0.86 -15.40 -6.88
C GLN A 127 1.76 -14.51 -6.01
N LYS A 128 2.34 -13.44 -6.59
CA LYS A 128 3.18 -12.49 -5.86
C LYS A 128 2.39 -11.72 -4.80
N GLU A 129 1.18 -11.27 -5.12
CA GLU A 129 0.27 -10.64 -4.16
C GLU A 129 -0.04 -11.58 -2.98
N LYS A 130 -0.40 -12.84 -3.27
CA LYS A 130 -0.70 -13.84 -2.24
C LYS A 130 0.50 -14.10 -1.32
N GLN A 131 1.70 -14.23 -1.89
CA GLN A 131 2.94 -14.40 -1.12
C GLN A 131 3.24 -13.19 -0.24
N MET A 132 3.05 -11.98 -0.76
CA MET A 132 3.24 -10.73 0.00
C MET A 132 2.28 -10.64 1.18
N MET A 133 0.99 -10.95 0.96
CA MET A 133 -0.02 -10.96 2.02
C MET A 133 0.28 -12.01 3.09
N LYS A 134 0.74 -13.21 2.69
CA LYS A 134 1.17 -14.26 3.64
C LYS A 134 2.29 -13.75 4.54
N LYS A 135 3.35 -13.15 3.97
CA LYS A 135 4.48 -12.59 4.75
C LYS A 135 4.03 -11.49 5.71
N LEU A 136 3.09 -10.63 5.29
CA LEU A 136 2.57 -9.56 6.15
C LEU A 136 1.78 -10.13 7.34
N GLN A 137 0.98 -11.17 7.12
CA GLN A 137 0.25 -11.87 8.18
C GLN A 137 1.19 -12.56 9.16
N GLU A 138 2.23 -13.24 8.67
CA GLU A 138 3.26 -13.90 9.49
C GLU A 138 3.97 -12.89 10.39
N ARG A 139 4.45 -11.77 9.82
CA ARG A 139 5.08 -10.68 10.59
C ARG A 139 4.15 -10.11 11.65
N LYS A 140 2.86 -9.97 11.36
CA LYS A 140 1.87 -9.49 12.33
C LYS A 140 1.71 -10.47 13.48
N ARG A 141 1.66 -11.77 13.18
CA ARG A 141 1.57 -12.84 14.19
C ARG A 141 2.81 -12.87 15.09
N ASP A 142 4.01 -12.75 14.51
CA ASP A 142 5.26 -12.79 15.27
C ASP A 142 5.38 -11.58 16.22
N LYS A 143 4.90 -10.40 15.80
CA LYS A 143 4.81 -9.21 16.67
C LYS A 143 3.84 -9.36 17.83
N ILE A 144 2.80 -10.18 17.71
CA ILE A 144 1.83 -10.43 18.79
C ILE A 144 2.39 -11.46 19.80
N ARG A 145 3.33 -12.32 19.37
CA ARG A 145 3.93 -13.38 20.19
C ARG A 145 5.15 -12.92 21.00
N ARG A 146 5.73 -11.76 20.68
CA ARG A 146 6.81 -11.12 21.44
C ARG A 146 6.22 -10.15 22.45
#